data_AF-A0A6L6BMW5-F1
#
_entry.id   AF-A0A6L6BMW5-F1
#
_cell.length_a   1.000
_cell.length_b   1.000
_cell.length_c   1.000
_cell.angle_alpha   90.00
_cell.angle_beta   90.00
_cell.angle_gamma   90.00
#
_symmetry.space_group_name_H-M   'P 1'
#
loop_
_entity.id
_entity.type
_entity.pdbx_description
1 polymer ?
#
loop_
_entity_poly.entity_id
_entity_poly.type
_entity_poly.pdbx_seq_one_letter_code
_entity_poly.pdbx_strand_id
1 'polypeptide(L)'
;DIGKNLVDIICTNNGYEVHNLGIKIPISEMLQKVKEVKADALGMSGLLVKSTLIMRDNLIQLNESKMSEVPVILGGAALTRSFVEKDLRDIYEGRVFYGRDAFEGLHTLDKLMAMKKSGIDDPLLGRVPTGRVLPARSGTTEKVVVDLPLRSPDIASDNEVFTPPFLGSKIVKGIGLDEIAQYVNETALYRNQWQFRPEIGETDEDFKSRLRATFRQELASAKAAGFLIPQVVYGYYCVNAQGDDLIVWSDESRTSELARFTYPRQSTAPFMCIADFFRTVEHGLDYAAFHIVTMGEAVSVEAARLFAANEYQQYMIIHGLGVEMAEALAELWHKRIRQEWGFVSEDGPSIGGLFRQQYRGGRYSWGYPACPDLEDNATVGRLLEAGRLGIEVSEETGWQYQPEQTTSAIICHHPQSKYFVAR
;
A
#
# COMPACT_ATOMS: atom_id res chain seq x y z
N ASP A 1 -6.11 2.72 -7.04
CA ASP A 1 -7.47 3.17 -7.44
C ASP A 1 -8.35 2.06 -8.03
N ILE A 2 -7.79 0.90 -8.39
CA ILE A 2 -8.49 -0.32 -8.87
C ILE A 2 -9.87 -0.53 -8.25
N GLY A 3 -9.96 -0.61 -6.92
CA GLY A 3 -11.24 -0.85 -6.23
C GLY A 3 -12.27 0.25 -6.49
N LYS A 4 -11.84 1.52 -6.57
CA LYS A 4 -12.70 2.66 -6.91
C LYS A 4 -13.21 2.55 -8.36
N ASN A 5 -12.33 2.23 -9.30
CA ASN A 5 -12.72 2.10 -10.70
C ASN A 5 -13.65 0.90 -10.91
N LEU A 6 -13.48 -0.18 -10.14
CA LEU A 6 -14.43 -1.30 -10.13
C LEU A 6 -15.81 -0.89 -9.59
N VAL A 7 -15.86 -0.10 -8.52
CA VAL A 7 -17.11 0.47 -7.98
C VAL A 7 -17.80 1.33 -9.03
N ASP A 8 -17.04 2.20 -9.72
CA ASP A 8 -17.51 3.04 -10.82
C ASP A 8 -18.17 2.18 -11.92
N ILE A 9 -17.42 1.21 -12.48
CA ILE A 9 -17.92 0.28 -13.51
C ILE A 9 -19.21 -0.42 -13.08
N ILE A 10 -19.25 -0.96 -11.86
CA ILE A 10 -20.42 -1.69 -11.36
C ILE A 10 -21.61 -0.77 -11.18
N CYS A 11 -21.42 0.43 -10.63
CA CYS A 11 -22.51 1.39 -10.43
C CYS A 11 -23.06 1.87 -11.77
N THR A 12 -22.18 2.23 -12.72
CA THR A 12 -22.58 2.67 -14.07
C THR A 12 -23.36 1.58 -14.81
N ASN A 13 -22.91 0.32 -14.74
CA ASN A 13 -23.63 -0.80 -15.35
C ASN A 13 -25.00 -1.08 -14.71
N ASN A 14 -25.24 -0.60 -13.48
CA ASN A 14 -26.52 -0.72 -12.78
C ASN A 14 -27.37 0.56 -12.84
N GLY A 15 -27.05 1.48 -13.77
CA GLY A 15 -27.88 2.65 -14.06
C GLY A 15 -27.63 3.87 -13.19
N TYR A 16 -26.53 3.90 -12.44
CA TYR A 16 -26.08 5.09 -11.72
C TYR A 16 -25.22 5.98 -12.63
N GLU A 17 -25.37 7.30 -12.49
CA GLU A 17 -24.41 8.26 -13.02
C GLU A 17 -23.26 8.42 -12.02
N VAL A 18 -22.04 8.08 -12.42
CA VAL A 18 -20.86 8.14 -11.55
C VAL A 18 -19.95 9.25 -12.04
N HIS A 19 -19.72 10.24 -11.18
CA HIS A 19 -18.71 11.28 -11.41
C HIS A 19 -17.40 10.89 -10.71
N ASN A 20 -16.55 10.18 -11.44
CA ASN A 20 -15.24 9.78 -10.92
C ASN A 20 -14.27 10.97 -10.92
N LEU A 21 -13.99 11.50 -9.73
CA LEU A 21 -13.08 12.63 -9.57
C LEU A 21 -11.60 12.25 -9.68
N GLY A 22 -11.25 10.95 -9.74
CA GLY A 22 -9.87 10.48 -9.78
C GLY A 22 -9.29 10.17 -8.39
N ILE A 23 -7.99 10.43 -8.22
CA ILE A 23 -7.24 10.17 -6.98
C ILE A 23 -6.68 11.47 -6.40
N LYS A 24 -6.37 11.47 -5.10
CA LYS A 24 -5.79 12.64 -4.38
C LYS A 24 -6.64 13.91 -4.47
N ILE A 25 -7.95 13.74 -4.56
CA ILE A 25 -8.88 14.85 -4.67
C ILE A 25 -9.09 15.48 -3.29
N PRO A 26 -8.92 16.81 -3.14
CA PRO A 26 -9.19 17.49 -1.90
C PRO A 26 -10.71 17.52 -1.63
N ILE A 27 -11.09 17.50 -0.36
CA ILE A 27 -12.50 17.52 0.05
C ILE A 27 -13.25 18.75 -0.48
N SER A 28 -12.59 19.92 -0.59
CA SER A 28 -13.20 21.12 -1.20
C SER A 28 -13.70 20.88 -2.63
N GLU A 29 -12.92 20.16 -3.44
CA GLU A 29 -13.29 19.80 -4.82
C GLU A 29 -14.39 18.75 -4.83
N MET A 30 -14.34 17.76 -3.93
CA MET A 30 -15.43 16.79 -3.77
C MET A 30 -16.75 17.49 -3.42
N LEU A 31 -16.74 18.41 -2.44
CA LEU A 31 -17.92 19.17 -2.02
C LEU A 31 -18.45 20.06 -3.15
N GLN A 32 -17.56 20.69 -3.90
CA GLN A 32 -17.94 21.48 -5.07
C GLN A 32 -18.67 20.61 -6.09
N LYS A 33 -18.12 19.43 -6.42
CA LYS A 33 -18.76 18.52 -7.38
C LYS A 33 -20.09 17.98 -6.89
N VAL A 34 -20.18 17.59 -5.62
CA VAL A 34 -21.42 17.13 -4.98
C VAL A 34 -22.52 18.17 -5.12
N LYS A 35 -22.21 19.46 -4.91
CA LYS A 35 -23.18 20.56 -5.10
C LYS A 35 -23.54 20.78 -6.57
N GLU A 36 -22.54 20.76 -7.45
CA GLU A 36 -22.71 20.98 -8.90
C GLU A 36 -23.66 19.96 -9.51
N VAL A 37 -23.43 18.67 -9.24
CA VAL A 37 -24.19 17.55 -9.83
C VAL A 37 -25.38 17.13 -8.96
N LYS A 38 -25.53 17.73 -7.77
CA LYS A 38 -26.54 17.35 -6.76
C LYS A 38 -26.49 15.85 -6.45
N ALA A 39 -25.28 15.37 -6.13
CA ALA A 39 -25.02 13.94 -5.97
C ALA A 39 -25.88 13.31 -4.85
N ASP A 40 -26.38 12.11 -5.11
CA ASP A 40 -27.18 11.33 -4.17
C ASP A 40 -26.37 10.66 -3.05
N ALA A 41 -25.08 10.43 -3.30
CA ALA A 41 -24.13 9.89 -2.35
C ALA A 41 -22.70 10.29 -2.73
N LEU A 42 -21.81 10.33 -1.74
CA LEU A 42 -20.37 10.55 -1.92
C LEU A 42 -19.61 9.25 -1.58
N GLY A 43 -18.87 8.72 -2.55
CA GLY A 43 -17.95 7.59 -2.34
C GLY A 43 -16.52 8.07 -2.10
N MET A 44 -15.84 7.55 -1.07
CA MET A 44 -14.40 7.77 -0.87
C MET A 44 -13.65 6.45 -0.76
N SER A 45 -12.50 6.34 -1.42
CA SER A 45 -11.68 5.14 -1.45
C SER A 45 -10.29 5.36 -0.83
N GLY A 46 -9.84 4.43 0.02
CA GLY A 46 -8.59 4.55 0.78
C GLY A 46 -7.75 3.28 0.71
N LEU A 47 -6.49 3.41 0.28
CA LEU A 47 -5.56 2.28 0.16
C LEU A 47 -4.69 2.10 1.40
N LEU A 48 -4.25 3.19 2.02
CA LEU A 48 -3.25 3.20 3.09
C LEU A 48 -3.87 3.58 4.43
N VAL A 49 -3.20 3.21 5.53
CA VAL A 49 -3.68 3.52 6.90
C VAL A 49 -3.85 5.02 7.10
N LYS A 50 -2.93 5.86 6.57
CA LYS A 50 -3.06 7.33 6.65
C LYS A 50 -4.32 7.84 5.93
N SER A 51 -4.78 7.15 4.87
CA SER A 51 -6.01 7.51 4.16
C SER A 51 -7.27 7.37 5.04
N THR A 52 -7.26 6.49 6.05
CA THR A 52 -8.42 6.34 6.96
C THR A 52 -8.59 7.56 7.86
N LEU A 53 -7.48 8.17 8.29
CA LEU A 53 -7.48 9.42 9.07
C LEU A 53 -7.94 10.59 8.20
N ILE A 54 -7.46 10.68 6.96
CA ILE A 54 -7.92 11.70 6.01
C ILE A 54 -9.44 11.58 5.78
N MET A 55 -9.97 10.37 5.64
CA MET A 55 -11.42 10.18 5.51
C MET A 55 -12.20 10.63 6.74
N ARG A 56 -11.67 10.37 7.95
CA ARG A 56 -12.25 10.90 9.19
C ARG A 56 -12.29 12.43 9.16
N ASP A 57 -11.19 13.07 8.78
CA ASP A 57 -11.11 14.53 8.72
C ASP A 57 -12.04 15.10 7.62
N ASN A 58 -12.21 14.41 6.49
CA ASN A 58 -13.18 14.77 5.45
C ASN A 58 -14.62 14.76 5.97
N LEU A 59 -14.99 13.78 6.81
CA LEU A 59 -16.33 13.73 7.43
C LEU A 59 -16.56 14.91 8.38
N ILE A 60 -15.53 15.31 9.14
CA ILE A 60 -15.60 16.50 10.01
C ILE A 60 -15.82 17.76 9.15
N GLN A 61 -15.08 17.90 8.05
CA GLN A 61 -15.25 19.03 7.14
C GLN A 61 -16.61 19.06 6.44
N LEU A 62 -17.22 17.90 6.14
CA LEU A 62 -18.60 17.81 5.65
C LEU A 62 -19.60 18.36 6.67
N ASN A 63 -19.44 18.05 7.97
CA ASN A 63 -20.27 18.62 9.03
C ASN A 63 -20.10 20.15 9.11
N GLU A 64 -18.85 20.62 9.15
CA GLU A 64 -18.53 22.06 9.22
C GLU A 64 -19.10 22.84 8.02
N SER A 65 -19.08 22.21 6.85
CA SER A 65 -19.64 22.76 5.60
C SER A 65 -21.16 22.63 5.50
N LYS A 66 -21.84 22.11 6.54
CA LYS A 66 -23.29 21.84 6.59
C LYS A 66 -23.78 20.95 5.44
N MET A 67 -22.96 19.99 5.05
CA MET A 67 -23.24 19.01 3.99
C MET A 67 -23.43 17.59 4.54
N SER A 68 -23.67 17.47 5.84
CA SER A 68 -23.92 16.18 6.51
C SER A 68 -25.16 15.45 6.03
N GLU A 69 -26.05 16.10 5.27
CA GLU A 69 -27.19 15.44 4.64
C GLU A 69 -26.80 14.43 3.54
N VAL A 70 -25.62 14.58 2.94
CA VAL A 70 -25.15 13.69 1.87
C VAL A 70 -24.71 12.34 2.47
N PRO A 71 -25.30 11.20 2.06
CA PRO A 71 -24.82 9.89 2.46
C PRO A 71 -23.40 9.64 1.97
N VAL A 72 -22.54 9.11 2.84
CA VAL A 72 -21.14 8.79 2.52
C VAL A 72 -20.93 7.28 2.52
N ILE A 73 -20.26 6.76 1.50
CA ILE A 73 -19.83 5.36 1.41
C ILE A 73 -18.30 5.33 1.42
N LEU A 74 -17.73 4.68 2.43
CA LEU A 74 -16.28 4.53 2.60
C LEU A 74 -15.87 3.10 2.28
N GLY A 75 -14.84 2.93 1.46
CA GLY A 75 -14.29 1.62 1.11
C GLY A 75 -12.82 1.67 0.73
N GLY A 76 -12.21 0.49 0.53
CA GLY A 76 -10.79 0.37 0.20
C GLY A 76 -9.99 -0.43 1.23
N ALA A 77 -8.78 -0.84 0.85
CA ALA A 77 -8.02 -1.88 1.53
C ALA A 77 -7.65 -1.56 2.99
N ALA A 78 -7.49 -0.28 3.33
CA ALA A 78 -7.13 0.14 4.69
C ALA A 78 -8.34 0.27 5.63
N LEU A 79 -9.57 0.29 5.10
CA LEU A 79 -10.77 0.49 5.90
C LEU A 79 -11.28 -0.85 6.44
N THR A 80 -11.84 -0.79 7.65
CA THR A 80 -12.55 -1.91 8.24
C THR A 80 -13.98 -1.50 8.55
N ARG A 81 -14.90 -2.47 8.53
CA ARG A 81 -16.29 -2.22 8.91
C ARG A 81 -16.40 -1.60 10.30
N SER A 82 -15.60 -2.10 11.26
CA SER A 82 -15.63 -1.58 12.63
C SER A 82 -15.25 -0.10 12.68
N PHE A 83 -14.19 0.32 12.00
CA PHE A 83 -13.77 1.72 12.00
C PHE A 83 -14.87 2.63 11.42
N VAL A 84 -15.44 2.24 10.27
CA VAL A 84 -16.45 3.06 9.58
C VAL A 84 -17.80 3.06 10.30
N GLU A 85 -18.32 1.89 10.68
CA GLU A 85 -19.66 1.77 11.23
C GLU A 85 -19.74 2.04 12.74
N LYS A 86 -18.60 2.16 13.44
CA LYS A 86 -18.56 2.53 14.84
C LYS A 86 -17.96 3.92 15.00
N ASP A 87 -16.66 4.04 14.74
CA ASP A 87 -15.90 5.24 15.10
C ASP A 87 -16.30 6.45 14.25
N LEU A 88 -16.55 6.25 12.94
CA LEU A 88 -16.92 7.36 12.06
C LEU A 88 -18.40 7.75 12.13
N ARG A 89 -19.29 6.85 12.57
CA ARG A 89 -20.71 7.19 12.81
C ARG A 89 -20.90 8.09 14.02
N ASP A 90 -20.00 8.02 15.00
CA ASP A 90 -19.99 8.94 16.14
C ASP A 90 -19.51 10.36 15.77
N ILE A 91 -18.80 10.49 14.64
CA ILE A 91 -18.19 11.74 14.18
C ILE A 91 -19.05 12.44 13.13
N TYR A 92 -19.59 11.70 12.17
CA TYR A 92 -20.36 12.26 11.07
C TYR A 92 -21.84 12.44 11.45
N GLU A 93 -22.40 13.63 11.25
CA GLU A 93 -23.81 13.90 11.55
C GLU A 93 -24.77 13.22 10.55
N GLY A 94 -24.23 12.81 9.40
CA GLY A 94 -24.94 12.18 8.30
C GLY A 94 -24.97 10.65 8.34
N ARG A 95 -25.38 10.06 7.22
CA ARG A 95 -25.33 8.60 7.03
C ARG A 95 -23.95 8.21 6.51
N VAL A 96 -23.26 7.29 7.18
CA VAL A 96 -22.01 6.69 6.69
C VAL A 96 -22.06 5.16 6.66
N PHE A 97 -21.61 4.60 5.55
CA PHE A 97 -21.64 3.17 5.26
C PHE A 97 -20.25 2.64 4.90
N TYR A 98 -19.99 1.39 5.26
CA TYR A 98 -18.81 0.66 4.82
C TYR A 98 -19.12 -0.16 3.57
N GLY A 99 -18.40 0.08 2.48
CA GLY A 99 -18.41 -0.78 1.29
C GLY A 99 -17.21 -1.72 1.33
N ARG A 100 -17.40 -2.99 1.72
CA ARG A 100 -16.31 -3.99 1.69
C ARG A 100 -15.82 -4.26 0.27
N ASP A 101 -16.75 -4.26 -0.66
CA ASP A 101 -16.54 -4.52 -2.09
C ASP A 101 -17.55 -3.71 -2.90
N ALA A 102 -17.41 -3.71 -4.22
CA ALA A 102 -18.25 -2.91 -5.11
C ALA A 102 -19.73 -3.31 -5.08
N PHE A 103 -20.05 -4.59 -4.85
CA PHE A 103 -21.43 -5.05 -4.77
C PHE A 103 -22.11 -4.61 -3.48
N GLU A 104 -21.40 -4.61 -2.35
CA GLU A 104 -21.93 -4.05 -1.11
C GLU A 104 -22.16 -2.52 -1.22
N GLY A 105 -21.25 -1.81 -1.89
CA GLY A 105 -21.44 -0.40 -2.22
C GLY A 105 -22.71 -0.17 -3.05
N LEU A 106 -22.90 -0.95 -4.11
CA LEU A 106 -24.11 -0.91 -4.96
C LEU A 106 -25.38 -1.20 -4.16
N HIS A 107 -25.38 -2.26 -3.34
CA HIS A 107 -26.55 -2.61 -2.51
C HIS A 107 -26.93 -1.49 -1.53
N THR A 108 -25.91 -0.78 -1.01
CA THR A 108 -26.12 0.40 -0.15
C THR A 108 -26.78 1.54 -0.92
N LEU A 109 -26.30 1.82 -2.14
CA LEU A 109 -26.89 2.83 -3.03
C LEU A 109 -28.34 2.48 -3.38
N ASP A 110 -28.63 1.23 -3.72
CA ASP A 110 -30.00 0.77 -4.04
C ASP A 110 -30.95 1.04 -2.88
N LYS A 111 -30.49 0.76 -1.66
CA LYS A 111 -31.26 1.00 -0.43
C LYS A 111 -31.51 2.49 -0.19
N LEU A 112 -30.50 3.34 -0.39
CA LEU A 112 -30.64 4.80 -0.28
C LEU A 112 -31.64 5.34 -1.31
N MET A 113 -31.56 4.88 -2.56
CA MET A 113 -32.47 5.29 -3.62
C MET A 113 -33.90 4.79 -3.39
N ALA A 114 -34.07 3.59 -2.86
CA ALA A 114 -35.39 3.07 -2.48
C ALA A 114 -36.06 3.90 -1.38
N MET A 115 -35.31 4.33 -0.36
CA MET A 115 -35.83 5.24 0.67
C MET A 115 -36.18 6.61 0.08
N LYS A 116 -35.30 7.18 -0.74
CA LYS A 116 -35.55 8.46 -1.42
C LYS A 116 -36.81 8.41 -2.28
N LYS A 117 -37.03 7.32 -3.01
CA LYS A 117 -38.20 7.13 -3.89
C LYS A 117 -39.49 6.87 -3.11
N SER A 118 -39.43 6.11 -2.03
CA SER A 118 -40.60 5.78 -1.20
C SER A 118 -41.02 6.90 -0.25
N GLY A 119 -40.10 7.82 0.08
CA GLY A 119 -40.30 8.87 1.07
C GLY A 119 -40.36 8.36 2.52
N ILE A 120 -40.17 7.06 2.74
CA ILE A 120 -40.11 6.44 4.05
C ILE A 120 -38.64 6.42 4.48
N ASP A 121 -38.30 7.29 5.42
CA ASP A 121 -36.94 7.43 5.93
C ASP A 121 -36.70 6.52 7.15
N ASP A 122 -35.55 5.85 7.19
CA ASP A 122 -35.05 5.17 8.39
C ASP A 122 -33.98 6.05 9.05
N PRO A 123 -34.30 6.81 10.11
CA PRO A 123 -33.37 7.78 10.69
C PRO A 123 -32.17 7.14 11.38
N LEU A 124 -32.21 5.83 11.68
CA LEU A 124 -31.13 5.12 12.37
C LEU A 124 -30.13 4.52 11.38
N LEU A 125 -30.58 4.17 10.17
CA LEU A 125 -29.77 3.51 9.16
C LEU A 125 -28.54 4.35 8.78
N GLY A 126 -27.35 3.79 9.04
CA GLY A 126 -26.08 4.43 8.71
C GLY A 126 -25.69 5.56 9.66
N ARG A 127 -26.47 5.86 10.69
CA ARG A 127 -26.19 6.89 11.71
C ARG A 127 -25.85 6.30 13.07
N VAL A 128 -26.49 5.20 13.44
CA VAL A 128 -26.22 4.54 14.72
C VAL A 128 -25.04 3.58 14.58
N PRO A 129 -24.11 3.55 15.54
CA PRO A 129 -23.06 2.55 15.57
C PRO A 129 -23.61 1.11 15.48
N THR A 130 -23.12 0.31 14.53
CA THR A 130 -23.50 -1.11 14.40
C THR A 130 -22.30 -2.04 14.53
N GLY A 131 -22.51 -3.18 15.19
CA GLY A 131 -21.47 -4.20 15.40
C GLY A 131 -21.63 -4.93 16.72
N ARG A 132 -21.02 -6.12 16.83
CA ARG A 132 -20.94 -6.84 18.11
C ARG A 132 -20.15 -5.96 19.09
N VAL A 133 -20.66 -5.78 20.32
CA VAL A 133 -19.83 -5.31 21.44
C VAL A 133 -18.80 -6.41 21.71
N LEU A 134 -17.75 -6.45 20.89
CA LEU A 134 -16.48 -6.94 21.38
C LEU A 134 -16.18 -6.03 22.58
N PRO A 135 -15.75 -6.56 23.73
CA PRO A 135 -15.33 -5.70 24.83
C PRO A 135 -14.45 -4.64 24.20
N ALA A 136 -14.70 -3.37 24.58
CA ALA A 136 -13.76 -2.31 24.25
C ALA A 136 -12.38 -2.94 24.45
N ARG A 137 -11.49 -2.84 23.47
CA ARG A 137 -10.07 -2.92 23.81
C ARG A 137 -9.94 -1.88 24.92
N SER A 138 -9.93 -2.35 26.16
CA SER A 138 -9.71 -1.57 27.35
C SER A 138 -8.36 -0.91 27.08
N GLY A 139 -8.47 0.36 26.79
CA GLY A 139 -7.70 0.96 25.73
C GLY A 139 -8.39 2.20 25.20
N THR A 140 -9.21 2.86 26.03
CA THR A 140 -8.79 4.19 26.48
C THR A 140 -7.31 4.08 26.79
N THR A 141 -6.47 4.25 25.77
CA THR A 141 -5.17 4.79 26.01
C THR A 141 -5.46 6.24 26.44
N GLU A 142 -5.80 6.40 27.72
CA GLU A 142 -4.95 7.29 28.50
C GLU A 142 -3.55 7.04 27.95
N LYS A 143 -2.87 8.07 27.48
CA LYS A 143 -1.44 7.95 27.20
C LYS A 143 -0.81 7.53 28.52
N VAL A 144 -0.84 6.23 28.82
CA VAL A 144 0.00 5.60 29.79
C VAL A 144 1.33 5.98 29.21
N VAL A 145 2.02 6.87 29.91
CA VAL A 145 3.42 7.13 29.68
C VAL A 145 4.08 5.81 30.06
N VAL A 146 3.99 4.84 29.16
CA VAL A 146 4.77 3.62 29.22
C VAL A 146 6.19 4.14 29.01
N ASP A 147 7.04 3.89 29.98
CA ASP A 147 8.47 4.13 29.82
C ASP A 147 8.95 3.20 28.70
N LEU A 148 8.97 3.73 27.48
CA LEU A 148 9.34 2.96 26.30
C LEU A 148 10.85 2.77 26.34
N PRO A 149 11.35 1.53 26.19
CA PRO A 149 12.78 1.33 26.14
C PRO A 149 13.33 2.01 24.88
N LEU A 150 14.56 2.56 24.98
CA LEU A 150 15.25 3.20 23.85
C LEU A 150 15.51 2.25 22.68
N ARG A 151 15.50 0.94 22.94
CA ARG A 151 15.64 -0.14 21.96
C ARG A 151 14.86 -1.35 22.45
N SER A 152 14.29 -2.14 21.55
CA SER A 152 13.66 -3.41 21.91
C SER A 152 14.66 -4.33 22.64
N PRO A 153 14.32 -4.86 23.82
CA PRO A 153 15.20 -5.77 24.57
C PRO A 153 15.32 -7.16 23.90
N ASP A 154 14.38 -7.50 23.02
CA ASP A 154 14.32 -8.82 22.37
C ASP A 154 15.12 -8.86 21.05
N ILE A 155 15.59 -7.70 20.55
CA ILE A 155 16.40 -7.62 19.33
C ILE A 155 17.88 -7.69 19.69
N ALA A 156 18.57 -8.71 19.17
CA ALA A 156 19.99 -8.92 19.35
C ALA A 156 20.83 -7.75 18.81
N SER A 157 22.01 -7.52 19.39
CA SER A 157 22.92 -6.44 19.02
C SER A 157 24.22 -6.93 18.37
N ASP A 158 24.47 -8.23 18.44
CA ASP A 158 25.72 -8.90 18.10
C ASP A 158 25.61 -9.76 16.82
N ASN A 159 24.58 -9.54 16.01
CA ASN A 159 24.44 -10.23 14.73
C ASN A 159 25.59 -9.89 13.78
N GLU A 160 25.88 -10.84 12.89
CA GLU A 160 26.78 -10.63 11.76
C GLU A 160 26.27 -9.49 10.87
N VAL A 161 27.19 -8.62 10.46
CA VAL A 161 26.96 -7.52 9.50
C VAL A 161 27.67 -7.88 8.21
N PHE A 162 26.95 -7.78 7.09
CA PHE A 162 27.49 -8.05 5.76
C PHE A 162 27.88 -6.77 5.06
N THR A 163 29.15 -6.69 4.66
CA THR A 163 29.63 -5.60 3.82
C THR A 163 28.99 -5.72 2.43
N PRO A 164 28.32 -4.66 1.92
CA PRO A 164 27.73 -4.67 0.59
C PRO A 164 28.81 -4.65 -0.50
N PRO A 165 28.50 -5.09 -1.73
CA PRO A 165 29.47 -5.10 -2.83
C PRO A 165 29.86 -3.70 -3.33
N PHE A 166 29.11 -2.66 -2.98
CA PHE A 166 29.38 -1.26 -3.28
C PHE A 166 28.60 -0.35 -2.32
N LEU A 167 28.95 0.93 -2.27
CA LEU A 167 28.17 1.98 -1.62
C LEU A 167 27.62 2.97 -2.66
N GLY A 168 26.51 3.63 -2.32
CA GLY A 168 25.76 4.49 -3.23
C GLY A 168 24.75 3.69 -4.05
N SER A 169 24.29 4.26 -5.16
CA SER A 169 23.17 3.72 -5.95
C SER A 169 23.56 3.32 -7.38
N LYS A 170 22.88 2.32 -7.92
CA LYS A 170 22.99 1.83 -9.30
C LYS A 170 21.61 1.65 -9.92
N ILE A 171 21.56 1.83 -11.23
CA ILE A 171 20.37 1.58 -12.05
C ILE A 171 20.54 0.25 -12.78
N VAL A 172 19.47 -0.54 -12.82
CA VAL A 172 19.36 -1.69 -13.70
C VAL A 172 18.09 -1.61 -14.54
N LYS A 173 18.26 -1.84 -15.85
CA LYS A 173 17.21 -1.86 -16.87
C LYS A 173 17.36 -3.14 -17.69
N GLY A 174 16.35 -3.44 -18.52
CA GLY A 174 16.39 -4.61 -19.42
C GLY A 174 16.22 -5.94 -18.66
N ILE A 175 15.52 -5.92 -17.54
CA ILE A 175 15.23 -7.11 -16.73
C ILE A 175 14.17 -7.93 -17.48
N GLY A 176 14.39 -9.23 -17.62
CA GLY A 176 13.50 -10.10 -18.37
C GLY A 176 12.13 -10.23 -17.70
N LEU A 177 11.05 -9.95 -18.44
CA LEU A 177 9.68 -10.08 -17.92
C LEU A 177 9.34 -11.53 -17.50
N ASP A 178 9.94 -12.53 -18.12
CA ASP A 178 9.82 -13.94 -17.70
C ASP A 178 10.52 -14.25 -16.37
N GLU A 179 11.62 -13.55 -16.05
CA GLU A 179 12.30 -13.69 -14.77
C GLU A 179 11.45 -13.07 -13.66
N ILE A 180 10.87 -11.90 -13.92
CA ILE A 180 9.98 -11.21 -12.98
C ILE A 180 8.71 -12.04 -12.75
N ALA A 181 8.11 -12.59 -13.81
CA ALA A 181 6.87 -13.35 -13.74
C ALA A 181 6.95 -14.59 -12.83
N GLN A 182 8.13 -15.12 -12.55
CA GLN A 182 8.32 -16.22 -11.60
C GLN A 182 8.02 -15.82 -10.15
N TYR A 183 8.04 -14.53 -9.83
CA TYR A 183 7.80 -13.99 -8.49
C TYR A 183 6.40 -13.39 -8.32
N VAL A 184 5.52 -13.57 -9.31
CA VAL A 184 4.12 -13.14 -9.23
C VAL A 184 3.39 -13.95 -8.16
N ASN A 185 2.73 -13.24 -7.25
CA ASN A 185 1.79 -13.84 -6.31
C ASN A 185 0.44 -14.06 -7.00
N GLU A 186 0.24 -15.28 -7.50
CA GLU A 186 -1.00 -15.69 -8.18
C GLU A 186 -2.26 -15.40 -7.35
N THR A 187 -2.20 -15.54 -6.03
CA THR A 187 -3.34 -15.24 -5.16
C THR A 187 -3.68 -13.74 -5.21
N ALA A 188 -2.67 -12.88 -5.12
CA ALA A 188 -2.85 -11.44 -5.19
C ALA A 188 -3.35 -11.02 -6.58
N LEU A 189 -2.72 -11.50 -7.65
CA LEU A 189 -3.14 -11.22 -9.02
C LEU A 189 -4.59 -11.62 -9.27
N TYR A 190 -4.92 -12.90 -9.05
CA TYR A 190 -6.21 -13.44 -9.46
C TYR A 190 -7.35 -12.96 -8.58
N ARG A 191 -7.16 -12.93 -7.26
CA ARG A 191 -8.24 -12.60 -6.32
C ARG A 191 -8.34 -11.11 -6.02
N ASN A 192 -7.22 -10.41 -5.88
CA ASN A 192 -7.22 -9.01 -5.44
C ASN A 192 -7.20 -8.05 -6.61
N GLN A 193 -6.36 -8.30 -7.62
CA GLN A 193 -6.25 -7.39 -8.76
C GLN A 193 -7.36 -7.67 -9.78
N TRP A 194 -7.47 -8.91 -10.23
CA TRP A 194 -8.43 -9.32 -11.26
C TRP A 194 -9.81 -9.73 -10.73
N GLN A 195 -9.95 -9.84 -9.40
CA GLN A 195 -11.23 -10.10 -8.74
C GLN A 195 -11.93 -11.41 -9.13
N PHE A 196 -11.19 -12.37 -9.70
CA PHE A 196 -11.71 -13.73 -9.90
C PHE A 196 -11.97 -14.39 -8.54
N ARG A 197 -12.96 -15.30 -8.54
CA ARG A 197 -13.34 -16.10 -7.39
C ARG A 197 -13.35 -17.58 -7.78
N PRO A 198 -13.03 -18.49 -6.83
CA PRO A 198 -13.18 -19.92 -7.06
C PRO A 198 -14.62 -20.30 -7.38
N GLU A 199 -14.79 -21.27 -8.26
CA GLU A 199 -16.09 -21.90 -8.53
C GLU A 199 -16.49 -22.82 -7.37
N ILE A 200 -17.77 -23.20 -7.31
CA ILE A 200 -18.29 -24.05 -6.23
C ILE A 200 -17.59 -25.42 -6.27
N GLY A 201 -16.89 -25.76 -5.19
CA GLY A 201 -16.14 -27.02 -5.08
C GLY A 201 -14.73 -26.98 -5.69
N GLU A 202 -14.30 -25.85 -6.25
CA GLU A 202 -12.97 -25.67 -6.82
C GLU A 202 -11.91 -25.52 -5.71
N THR A 203 -10.81 -26.27 -5.80
CA THR A 203 -9.67 -26.10 -4.88
C THR A 203 -8.86 -24.85 -5.24
N ASP A 204 -8.02 -24.36 -4.32
CA ASP A 204 -7.18 -23.17 -4.60
C ASP A 204 -6.19 -23.41 -5.76
N GLU A 205 -5.69 -24.65 -5.91
CA GLU A 205 -4.76 -24.98 -6.99
C GLU A 205 -5.48 -25.12 -8.33
N ASP A 206 -6.68 -25.72 -8.36
CA ASP A 206 -7.49 -25.80 -9.58
C ASP A 206 -7.88 -24.40 -10.07
N PHE A 207 -8.30 -23.53 -9.14
CA PHE A 207 -8.59 -22.12 -9.39
C PHE A 207 -7.40 -21.39 -10.04
N LYS A 208 -6.20 -21.55 -9.47
CA LYS A 208 -4.97 -20.94 -10.02
C LYS A 208 -4.61 -21.53 -11.37
N SER A 209 -4.67 -22.86 -11.51
CA SER A 209 -4.34 -23.57 -12.75
C SER A 209 -5.18 -23.10 -13.92
N ARG A 210 -6.49 -22.90 -13.70
CA ARG A 210 -7.42 -22.35 -14.70
C ARG A 210 -7.01 -20.96 -15.18
N LEU A 211 -6.53 -20.10 -14.28
CA LEU A 211 -6.16 -18.71 -14.59
C LEU A 211 -4.73 -18.53 -15.11
N ARG A 212 -3.84 -19.52 -14.91
CA ARG A 212 -2.46 -19.47 -15.44
C ARG A 212 -2.42 -19.34 -16.97
N ALA A 213 -3.39 -19.90 -17.69
CA ALA A 213 -3.47 -19.75 -19.15
C ALA A 213 -3.72 -18.28 -19.53
N THR A 214 -4.69 -17.64 -18.87
CA THR A 214 -4.98 -16.21 -19.03
C THR A 214 -3.76 -15.37 -18.66
N PHE A 215 -3.12 -15.64 -17.53
CA PHE A 215 -1.88 -14.93 -17.14
C PHE A 215 -0.78 -15.01 -18.20
N ARG A 216 -0.50 -16.20 -18.74
CA ARG A 216 0.51 -16.34 -19.80
C ARG A 216 0.13 -15.56 -21.07
N GLN A 217 -1.15 -15.58 -21.45
CA GLN A 217 -1.64 -14.87 -22.61
C GLN A 217 -1.52 -13.35 -22.44
N GLU A 218 -2.00 -12.81 -21.31
CA GLU A 218 -1.94 -11.38 -21.02
C GLU A 218 -0.50 -10.88 -20.89
N LEU A 219 0.37 -11.65 -20.24
CA LEU A 219 1.80 -11.34 -20.18
C LEU A 219 2.46 -11.36 -21.56
N ALA A 220 2.10 -12.30 -22.43
CA ALA A 220 2.60 -12.36 -23.80
C ALA A 220 2.13 -11.16 -24.64
N SER A 221 0.85 -10.79 -24.53
CA SER A 221 0.30 -9.59 -25.16
C SER A 221 1.01 -8.33 -24.66
N ALA A 222 1.21 -8.20 -23.36
CA ALA A 222 1.90 -7.06 -22.75
C ALA A 222 3.37 -6.94 -23.21
N LYS A 223 4.06 -8.09 -23.33
CA LYS A 223 5.42 -8.16 -23.90
C LYS A 223 5.45 -7.70 -25.36
N ALA A 224 4.53 -8.20 -26.18
CA ALA A 224 4.46 -7.85 -27.59
C ALA A 224 4.13 -6.37 -27.81
N ALA A 225 3.26 -5.81 -26.97
CA ALA A 225 2.90 -4.39 -27.00
C ALA A 225 3.98 -3.46 -26.40
N GLY A 226 4.83 -3.99 -25.51
CA GLY A 226 6.00 -3.26 -24.99
C GLY A 226 5.69 -2.22 -23.91
N PHE A 227 4.55 -2.30 -23.23
CA PHE A 227 4.16 -1.34 -22.18
C PHE A 227 4.61 -1.73 -20.77
N LEU A 228 5.18 -2.92 -20.56
CA LEU A 228 5.81 -3.32 -19.30
C LEU A 228 7.32 -3.08 -19.39
N ILE A 229 7.80 -2.02 -18.74
CA ILE A 229 9.18 -1.55 -18.84
C ILE A 229 9.84 -1.62 -17.45
N PRO A 230 10.34 -2.79 -17.03
CA PRO A 230 10.89 -2.97 -15.69
C PRO A 230 12.22 -2.21 -15.53
N GLN A 231 12.30 -1.40 -14.48
CA GLN A 231 13.49 -0.66 -14.10
C GLN A 231 13.67 -0.70 -12.59
N VAL A 232 14.92 -0.71 -12.14
CA VAL A 232 15.27 -0.67 -10.72
C VAL A 232 16.36 0.35 -10.50
N VAL A 233 16.23 1.12 -9.42
CA VAL A 233 17.34 1.82 -8.81
C VAL A 233 17.49 1.30 -7.38
N TYR A 234 18.70 0.87 -7.02
CA TYR A 234 18.97 0.32 -5.69
C TYR A 234 20.36 0.72 -5.24
N GLY A 235 20.60 0.66 -3.94
CA GLY A 235 21.88 1.05 -3.38
C GLY A 235 22.06 0.58 -1.96
N TYR A 236 23.30 0.67 -1.50
CA TYR A 236 23.68 0.36 -0.13
C TYR A 236 24.34 1.57 0.49
N TYR A 237 24.03 1.79 1.76
CA TYR A 237 24.52 2.94 2.50
C TYR A 237 24.94 2.52 3.89
N CYS A 238 25.99 3.18 4.38
CA CYS A 238 26.39 3.10 5.77
C CYS A 238 25.27 3.70 6.63
N VAL A 239 24.83 2.96 7.64
CA VAL A 239 23.76 3.40 8.54
C VAL A 239 24.11 3.12 9.99
N ASN A 240 23.49 3.88 10.90
CA ASN A 240 23.47 3.54 12.31
C ASN A 240 22.15 3.95 12.96
N ALA A 241 21.73 3.17 13.96
CA ALA A 241 20.59 3.49 14.80
C ALA A 241 20.95 4.56 15.85
N GLN A 242 20.01 5.46 16.12
CA GLN A 242 20.04 6.39 17.25
C GLN A 242 18.64 6.50 17.85
N GLY A 243 18.34 5.65 18.86
CA GLY A 243 16.98 5.52 19.39
C GLY A 243 16.04 4.98 18.30
N ASP A 244 14.99 5.74 17.98
CA ASP A 244 14.00 5.39 16.96
C ASP A 244 14.40 5.85 15.54
N ASP A 245 15.55 6.53 15.43
CA ASP A 245 16.06 7.02 14.16
C ASP A 245 17.05 6.05 13.51
N LEU A 246 17.02 6.01 12.18
CA LEU A 246 18.08 5.46 11.34
C LEU A 246 18.81 6.59 10.62
N ILE A 247 20.08 6.75 10.94
CA ILE A 247 20.97 7.72 10.28
C ILE A 247 21.58 7.06 9.06
N VAL A 248 21.56 7.75 7.93
CA VAL A 248 22.25 7.35 6.70
C VAL A 248 23.46 8.26 6.50
N TRP A 249 24.64 7.66 6.42
CA TRP A 249 25.90 8.37 6.29
C TRP A 249 26.33 8.50 4.83
N SER A 250 27.15 9.52 4.56
CA SER A 250 27.75 9.76 3.24
C SER A 250 28.77 8.70 2.83
N ASP A 251 29.48 8.14 3.79
CA ASP A 251 30.48 7.10 3.59
C ASP A 251 30.77 6.35 4.92
N GLU A 252 31.77 5.47 4.91
CA GLU A 252 32.18 4.67 6.08
C GLU A 252 32.83 5.48 7.21
N SER A 253 33.22 6.74 6.97
CA SER A 253 33.76 7.61 8.04
C SER A 253 32.69 8.02 9.04
N ARG A 254 31.41 8.01 8.63
CA ARG A 254 30.25 8.35 9.46
C ARG A 254 30.34 9.75 10.08
N THR A 255 30.89 10.71 9.34
CA THR A 255 31.04 12.10 9.79
C THR A 255 29.96 13.05 9.27
N SER A 256 29.29 12.72 8.17
CA SER A 256 28.28 13.56 7.55
C SER A 256 27.03 12.75 7.21
N GLU A 257 25.88 13.19 7.74
CA GLU A 257 24.56 12.61 7.48
C GLU A 257 24.07 12.99 6.08
N LEU A 258 23.66 12.00 5.29
CA LEU A 258 22.92 12.21 4.03
C LEU A 258 21.42 12.32 4.27
N ALA A 259 20.90 11.50 5.18
CA ALA A 259 19.50 11.39 5.48
C ALA A 259 19.29 10.80 6.88
N ARG A 260 18.08 10.97 7.40
CA ARG A 260 17.61 10.40 8.66
C ARG A 260 16.16 9.99 8.50
N PHE A 261 15.83 8.79 8.95
CA PHE A 261 14.46 8.26 8.99
C PHE A 261 14.07 8.04 10.45
N THR A 262 12.88 8.48 10.85
CA THR A 262 12.35 8.24 12.20
C THR A 262 11.24 7.22 12.11
N TYR A 263 11.39 6.07 12.79
CA TYR A 263 10.41 4.98 12.71
C TYR A 263 9.56 4.90 13.98
N PRO A 264 8.29 4.49 13.88
CA PRO A 264 7.46 4.27 15.05
C PRO A 264 7.92 3.05 15.86
N ARG A 265 7.88 3.18 17.19
CA ARG A 265 8.08 2.09 18.14
C ARG A 265 6.75 1.51 18.62
N GLN A 266 6.67 0.18 18.71
CA GLN A 266 5.54 -0.49 19.36
C GLN A 266 5.39 -0.04 20.81
N SER A 267 4.16 0.23 21.25
CA SER A 267 3.85 0.63 22.63
C SER A 267 3.78 -0.54 23.63
N THR A 268 3.87 -1.77 23.14
CA THR A 268 3.83 -3.00 23.95
C THR A 268 4.97 -3.91 23.54
N ALA A 269 5.38 -4.80 24.46
CA ALA A 269 6.39 -5.81 24.17
C ALA A 269 6.04 -6.57 22.88
N PRO A 270 7.01 -6.79 21.97
CA PRO A 270 8.45 -6.64 22.17
C PRO A 270 9.02 -5.21 21.92
N PHE A 271 8.19 -4.17 21.79
CA PHE A 271 8.63 -2.78 21.59
C PHE A 271 9.45 -2.57 20.31
N MET A 272 9.18 -3.31 19.24
CA MET A 272 9.96 -3.25 18.00
C MET A 272 9.91 -1.87 17.34
N CYS A 273 11.04 -1.46 16.78
CA CYS A 273 11.24 -0.34 15.86
C CYS A 273 12.19 -0.79 14.74
N ILE A 274 12.02 -0.29 13.50
CA ILE A 274 12.91 -0.68 12.38
C ILE A 274 14.37 -0.29 12.67
N ALA A 275 14.60 0.83 13.34
CA ALA A 275 15.94 1.28 13.74
C ALA A 275 16.67 0.23 14.60
N ASP A 276 15.94 -0.57 15.39
CA ASP A 276 16.54 -1.57 16.29
C ASP A 276 17.27 -2.69 15.55
N PHE A 277 16.99 -2.89 14.25
CA PHE A 277 17.66 -3.88 13.41
C PHE A 277 19.04 -3.45 12.92
N PHE A 278 19.49 -2.25 13.27
CA PHE A 278 20.79 -1.72 12.90
C PHE A 278 21.63 -1.42 14.14
N ARG A 279 22.95 -1.55 14.01
CA ARG A 279 23.89 -1.20 15.08
C ARG A 279 23.86 0.29 15.37
N THR A 280 24.04 0.66 16.63
CA THR A 280 24.32 2.06 17.01
C THR A 280 25.74 2.45 16.60
N VAL A 281 26.02 3.75 16.57
CA VAL A 281 27.37 4.28 16.24
C VAL A 281 28.46 3.64 17.11
N GLU A 282 28.18 3.45 18.39
CA GLU A 282 29.06 2.84 19.40
C GLU A 282 29.35 1.35 19.12
N HIS A 283 28.40 0.64 18.52
CA HIS A 283 28.53 -0.78 18.18
C HIS A 283 29.16 -1.03 16.80
N GLY A 284 29.59 0.04 16.11
CA GLY A 284 30.34 -0.06 14.86
C GLY A 284 29.49 0.19 13.61
N LEU A 285 30.05 -0.17 12.46
CA LEU A 285 29.44 0.07 11.16
C LEU A 285 28.28 -0.90 10.90
N ASP A 286 27.25 -0.41 10.23
CA ASP A 286 26.15 -1.20 9.69
C ASP A 286 25.75 -0.69 8.30
N TYR A 287 24.93 -1.46 7.58
CA TYR A 287 24.49 -1.16 6.23
C TYR A 287 23.00 -1.44 6.04
N ALA A 288 22.32 -0.54 5.34
CA ALA A 288 20.98 -0.77 4.82
C ALA A 288 21.04 -0.75 3.29
N ALA A 289 20.20 -1.57 2.67
CA ALA A 289 19.91 -1.42 1.25
C ALA A 289 18.59 -0.66 1.07
N PHE A 290 18.52 0.14 0.02
CA PHE A 290 17.30 0.81 -0.41
C PHE A 290 17.06 0.45 -1.87
N HIS A 291 15.81 0.27 -2.26
CA HIS A 291 15.47 0.11 -3.67
C HIS A 291 14.17 0.81 -4.02
N ILE A 292 14.06 1.24 -5.26
CA ILE A 292 12.83 1.64 -5.95
C ILE A 292 12.76 0.80 -7.22
N VAL A 293 11.64 0.13 -7.44
CA VAL A 293 11.36 -0.64 -8.66
C VAL A 293 10.14 -0.06 -9.35
N THR A 294 10.10 -0.12 -10.68
CA THR A 294 8.96 0.38 -11.46
C THR A 294 8.73 -0.49 -12.70
N MET A 295 7.47 -0.56 -13.15
CA MET A 295 7.11 -1.11 -14.47
C MET A 295 7.01 -0.03 -15.56
N GLY A 296 7.40 1.21 -15.24
CA GLY A 296 7.37 2.35 -16.15
C GLY A 296 5.97 2.93 -16.35
N GLU A 297 5.90 4.11 -16.98
CA GLU A 297 4.66 4.86 -17.17
C GLU A 297 3.73 4.23 -18.23
N ALA A 298 4.30 3.49 -19.18
CA ALA A 298 3.57 2.97 -20.34
C ALA A 298 2.40 2.05 -19.96
N VAL A 299 2.51 1.27 -18.87
CA VAL A 299 1.40 0.44 -18.39
C VAL A 299 0.24 1.27 -17.83
N SER A 300 0.54 2.39 -17.16
CA SER A 300 -0.48 3.32 -16.66
C SER A 300 -1.21 3.99 -17.82
N VAL A 301 -0.48 4.40 -18.86
CA VAL A 301 -1.03 4.99 -20.09
C VAL A 301 -1.95 4.01 -20.81
N GLU A 302 -1.52 2.75 -20.98
CA GLU A 302 -2.36 1.74 -21.63
C GLU A 302 -3.61 1.42 -20.81
N ALA A 303 -3.49 1.32 -19.48
CA ALA A 303 -4.64 1.16 -18.60
C ALA A 303 -5.62 2.34 -18.74
N ALA A 304 -5.13 3.59 -18.71
CA ALA A 304 -5.96 4.78 -18.89
C ALA A 304 -6.68 4.79 -20.26
N ARG A 305 -5.98 4.36 -21.33
CA ARG A 305 -6.57 4.21 -22.67
C ARG A 305 -7.73 3.21 -22.69
N LEU A 306 -7.52 2.03 -22.11
CA LEU A 306 -8.55 0.99 -22.01
C LEU A 306 -9.77 1.45 -21.19
N PHE A 307 -9.52 2.16 -20.08
CA PHE A 307 -10.59 2.74 -19.28
C PHE A 307 -11.41 3.77 -20.07
N ALA A 308 -10.76 4.71 -20.76
CA ALA A 308 -11.42 5.71 -21.60
C ALA A 308 -12.19 5.09 -22.78
N ALA A 309 -11.75 3.93 -23.27
CA ALA A 309 -12.43 3.17 -24.33
C ALA A 309 -13.62 2.33 -23.81
N ASN A 310 -13.95 2.38 -22.51
CA ASN A 310 -14.93 1.50 -21.85
C ASN A 310 -14.56 0.00 -21.92
N GLU A 311 -13.29 -0.33 -22.15
CA GLU A 311 -12.78 -1.71 -22.16
C GLU A 311 -12.42 -2.17 -20.74
N TYR A 312 -13.40 -2.09 -19.84
CA TYR A 312 -13.19 -2.19 -18.39
C TYR A 312 -12.59 -3.50 -17.89
N GLN A 313 -12.98 -4.62 -18.50
CA GLN A 313 -12.40 -5.92 -18.15
C GLN A 313 -10.91 -5.94 -18.50
N GLN A 314 -10.54 -5.49 -19.70
CA GLN A 314 -9.15 -5.45 -20.13
C GLN A 314 -8.34 -4.45 -19.32
N TYR A 315 -8.91 -3.29 -18.99
CA TYR A 315 -8.33 -2.32 -18.06
C TYR A 315 -7.94 -2.98 -16.72
N MET A 316 -8.87 -3.70 -16.08
CA MET A 316 -8.63 -4.37 -14.80
C MET A 316 -7.53 -5.43 -14.91
N ILE A 317 -7.50 -6.16 -16.03
CA ILE A 317 -6.47 -7.16 -16.31
C ILE A 317 -5.09 -6.51 -16.44
N ILE A 318 -4.94 -5.49 -17.29
CA ILE A 318 -3.66 -4.83 -17.56
C ILE A 318 -3.15 -4.05 -16.36
N HIS A 319 -4.01 -3.29 -15.69
CA HIS A 319 -3.62 -2.57 -14.48
C HIS A 319 -3.18 -3.57 -13.39
N GLY A 320 -3.95 -4.63 -13.17
CA GLY A 320 -3.61 -5.67 -12.20
C GLY A 320 -2.30 -6.38 -12.51
N LEU A 321 -2.03 -6.65 -13.79
CA LEU A 321 -0.76 -7.20 -14.25
C LEU A 321 0.40 -6.23 -13.96
N GLY A 322 0.22 -4.93 -14.23
CA GLY A 322 1.24 -3.92 -13.93
C GLY A 322 1.59 -3.83 -12.45
N VAL A 323 0.58 -3.81 -11.57
CA VAL A 323 0.77 -3.79 -10.11
C VAL A 323 1.52 -5.02 -9.63
N GLU A 324 1.06 -6.21 -10.02
CA GLU A 324 1.67 -7.44 -9.53
C GLU A 324 3.07 -7.67 -10.10
N MET A 325 3.33 -7.25 -11.33
CA MET A 325 4.68 -7.32 -11.89
C MET A 325 5.66 -6.34 -11.20
N ALA A 326 5.19 -5.20 -10.70
CA ALA A 326 6.01 -4.31 -9.87
C ALA A 326 6.37 -4.95 -8.53
N GLU A 327 5.41 -5.61 -7.86
CA GLU A 327 5.65 -6.37 -6.62
C GLU A 327 6.57 -7.57 -6.84
N ALA A 328 6.37 -8.31 -7.94
CA ALA A 328 7.24 -9.41 -8.33
C ALA A 328 8.68 -8.94 -8.62
N LEU A 329 8.84 -7.76 -9.22
CA LEU A 329 10.15 -7.14 -9.43
C LEU A 329 10.80 -6.74 -8.10
N ALA A 330 10.03 -6.23 -7.14
CA ALA A 330 10.51 -5.94 -5.79
C ALA A 330 10.99 -7.22 -5.07
N GLU A 331 10.30 -8.34 -5.24
CA GLU A 331 10.70 -9.63 -4.67
C GLU A 331 11.95 -10.20 -5.32
N LEU A 332 12.01 -10.18 -6.65
CA LEU A 332 13.19 -10.57 -7.42
C LEU A 332 14.41 -9.75 -6.99
N TRP A 333 14.25 -8.43 -6.87
CA TRP A 333 15.37 -7.56 -6.54
C TRP A 333 15.82 -7.71 -5.09
N HIS A 334 14.86 -7.89 -4.17
CA HIS A 334 15.18 -8.21 -2.78
C HIS A 334 15.99 -9.51 -2.69
N LYS A 335 15.63 -10.55 -3.45
CA LYS A 335 16.44 -11.77 -3.54
C LYS A 335 17.84 -11.51 -4.07
N ARG A 336 18.01 -10.68 -5.10
CA ARG A 336 19.34 -10.28 -5.60
C ARG A 336 20.17 -9.58 -4.54
N ILE A 337 19.57 -8.71 -3.74
CA ILE A 337 20.24 -8.05 -2.61
C ILE A 337 20.71 -9.08 -1.56
N ARG A 338 19.91 -10.11 -1.25
CA ARG A 338 20.33 -11.22 -0.38
C ARG A 338 21.46 -12.06 -0.99
N GLN A 339 21.49 -12.21 -2.31
CA GLN A 339 22.60 -12.86 -3.03
C GLN A 339 23.88 -12.04 -2.93
N GLU A 340 23.79 -10.73 -3.14
CA GLU A 340 24.90 -9.78 -3.05
C GLU A 340 25.50 -9.72 -1.65
N TRP A 341 24.68 -9.80 -0.60
CA TRP A 341 25.17 -9.92 0.78
C TRP A 341 25.60 -11.34 1.20
N GLY A 342 25.39 -12.35 0.36
CA GLY A 342 25.93 -13.70 0.58
C GLY A 342 25.12 -14.61 1.49
N PHE A 343 23.90 -14.22 1.92
CA PHE A 343 23.05 -15.04 2.79
C PHE A 343 21.78 -15.58 2.13
N VAL A 344 21.69 -15.52 0.79
CA VAL A 344 20.57 -16.11 0.02
C VAL A 344 20.38 -17.61 0.27
N SER A 345 21.42 -18.33 0.72
CA SER A 345 21.31 -19.76 1.04
C SER A 345 20.39 -20.04 2.24
N GLU A 346 20.02 -19.00 3.00
CA GLU A 346 19.03 -19.06 4.09
C GLU A 346 17.58 -18.91 3.57
N ASP A 347 17.37 -18.68 2.28
CA ASP A 347 16.03 -18.60 1.68
C ASP A 347 15.30 -19.95 1.76
N GLY A 348 14.00 -19.88 2.01
CA GLY A 348 13.11 -21.03 1.99
C GLY A 348 13.04 -21.69 0.60
N PRO A 349 12.67 -22.98 0.53
CA PRO A 349 12.81 -23.79 -0.68
C PRO A 349 11.82 -23.44 -1.81
N SER A 350 10.92 -22.48 -1.59
CA SER A 350 9.85 -22.15 -2.53
C SER A 350 9.52 -20.65 -2.51
N ILE A 351 8.99 -20.16 -3.63
CA ILE A 351 8.46 -18.79 -3.77
C ILE A 351 7.39 -18.50 -2.71
N GLY A 352 6.50 -19.46 -2.44
CA GLY A 352 5.51 -19.32 -1.37
C GLY A 352 6.12 -19.18 0.03
N GLY A 353 7.33 -19.71 0.24
CA GLY A 353 8.12 -19.46 1.44
C GLY A 353 8.62 -18.01 1.51
N LEU A 354 9.11 -17.46 0.40
CA LEU A 354 9.53 -16.06 0.32
C LEU A 354 8.38 -15.11 0.66
N PHE A 355 7.18 -15.35 0.14
CA PHE A 355 5.98 -14.56 0.49
C PHE A 355 5.61 -14.64 1.98
N ARG A 356 6.07 -15.67 2.70
CA ARG A 356 5.93 -15.81 4.16
C ARG A 356 7.17 -15.34 4.93
N GLN A 357 8.06 -14.60 4.29
CA GLN A 357 9.32 -14.11 4.85
C GLN A 357 10.25 -15.21 5.36
N GLN A 358 10.21 -16.41 4.73
CA GLN A 358 11.18 -17.48 4.96
C GLN A 358 12.50 -17.14 4.26
N TYR A 359 13.19 -16.14 4.77
CA TYR A 359 14.51 -15.68 4.36
C TYR A 359 15.12 -14.89 5.52
N ARG A 360 16.41 -14.59 5.48
CA ARG A 360 17.03 -13.65 6.43
C ARG A 360 16.67 -12.21 6.07
N GLY A 361 16.43 -11.39 7.09
CA GLY A 361 16.15 -9.97 6.92
C GLY A 361 14.69 -9.64 6.65
N GLY A 362 14.44 -8.35 6.45
CA GLY A 362 13.12 -7.76 6.20
C GLY A 362 13.17 -6.62 5.18
N ARG A 363 12.07 -6.41 4.45
CA ARG A 363 11.91 -5.41 3.38
C ARG A 363 10.72 -4.49 3.67
N TYR A 364 10.94 -3.33 4.27
CA TYR A 364 9.85 -2.45 4.70
C TYR A 364 9.59 -1.35 3.68
N SER A 365 8.35 -1.26 3.22
CA SER A 365 7.88 -0.22 2.29
C SER A 365 7.07 0.82 3.04
N TRP A 366 7.34 2.10 2.76
CA TRP A 366 6.62 3.20 3.40
C TRP A 366 5.12 3.18 3.07
N GLY A 367 4.31 3.55 4.06
CA GLY A 367 2.86 3.43 4.03
C GLY A 367 2.32 2.16 4.69
N TYR A 368 3.19 1.19 5.01
CA TYR A 368 2.83 0.00 5.79
C TYR A 368 2.96 0.25 7.30
N PRO A 369 2.34 -0.59 8.16
CA PRO A 369 2.26 -0.34 9.60
C PRO A 369 3.59 -0.20 10.36
N ALA A 370 4.71 -0.71 9.82
CA ALA A 370 6.04 -0.58 10.43
C ALA A 370 6.76 0.74 10.07
N CYS A 371 6.40 1.37 8.95
CA CYS A 371 6.93 2.65 8.47
C CYS A 371 5.81 3.42 7.73
N PRO A 372 4.83 3.98 8.45
CA PRO A 372 3.59 4.50 7.86
C PRO A 372 3.76 5.86 7.14
N ASP A 373 4.85 6.57 7.39
CA ASP A 373 5.06 7.95 6.94
C ASP A 373 5.51 7.99 5.48
N LEU A 374 4.63 8.42 4.58
CA LEU A 374 4.89 8.42 3.14
C LEU A 374 5.89 9.49 2.72
N GLU A 375 6.01 10.58 3.49
CA GLU A 375 6.95 11.68 3.25
C GLU A 375 8.39 11.19 3.01
N ASP A 376 8.77 10.11 3.70
CA ASP A 376 10.08 9.48 3.57
C ASP A 376 10.36 8.90 2.17
N ASN A 377 9.33 8.62 1.35
CA ASN A 377 9.54 8.24 -0.05
C ASN A 377 10.31 9.32 -0.82
N ALA A 378 10.13 10.61 -0.50
CA ALA A 378 10.93 11.67 -1.12
C ALA A 378 12.40 11.62 -0.67
N THR A 379 12.66 11.26 0.59
CA THR A 379 14.02 11.05 1.08
C THR A 379 14.69 9.88 0.37
N VAL A 380 13.98 8.76 0.19
CA VAL A 380 14.47 7.59 -0.57
C VAL A 380 14.69 7.95 -2.04
N GLY A 381 13.77 8.69 -2.64
CA GLY A 381 13.86 9.19 -4.01
C GLY A 381 15.11 10.05 -4.23
N ARG A 382 15.45 10.93 -3.28
CA ARG A 382 16.70 11.69 -3.32
C ARG A 382 17.93 10.80 -3.10
N LEU A 383 17.88 9.91 -2.11
CA LEU A 383 19.00 9.03 -1.75
C LEU A 383 19.44 8.17 -2.94
N LEU A 384 18.46 7.60 -3.65
CA LEU A 384 18.68 6.74 -4.82
C LEU A 384 18.73 7.51 -6.15
N GLU A 385 18.56 8.83 -6.14
CA GLU A 385 18.47 9.68 -7.34
C GLU A 385 17.43 9.12 -8.35
N ALA A 386 16.21 8.88 -7.87
CA ALA A 386 15.13 8.22 -8.61
C ALA A 386 14.73 8.95 -9.91
N GLY A 387 14.96 10.27 -9.99
CA GLY A 387 14.74 11.06 -11.21
C GLY A 387 15.54 10.57 -12.42
N ARG A 388 16.64 9.81 -12.22
CA ARG A 388 17.37 9.14 -13.31
C ARG A 388 16.54 8.06 -14.03
N LEU A 389 15.43 7.62 -13.43
CA LEU A 389 14.42 6.72 -14.01
C LEU A 389 13.15 7.46 -14.46
N GLY A 390 13.10 8.79 -14.33
CA GLY A 390 11.88 9.58 -14.53
C GLY A 390 10.85 9.35 -13.42
N ILE A 391 11.28 8.88 -12.24
CA ILE A 391 10.39 8.68 -11.10
C ILE A 391 10.30 9.97 -10.31
N GLU A 392 9.07 10.43 -10.08
CA GLU A 392 8.77 11.63 -9.30
C GLU A 392 8.14 11.27 -7.96
N VAL A 393 8.52 12.03 -6.92
CA VAL A 393 7.92 11.95 -5.59
C VAL A 393 8.06 13.29 -4.87
N SER A 394 6.94 13.89 -4.49
CA SER A 394 6.88 15.21 -3.87
C SER A 394 5.56 15.37 -3.10
N GLU A 395 5.36 16.55 -2.51
CA GLU A 395 4.07 16.93 -1.93
C GLU A 395 2.94 16.90 -2.99
N GLU A 396 3.23 17.32 -4.23
CA GLU A 396 2.26 17.30 -5.34
C GLU A 396 1.84 15.87 -5.70
N THR A 397 2.76 14.91 -5.59
CA THR A 397 2.43 13.49 -5.75
C THR A 397 1.86 12.87 -4.47
N GLY A 398 1.52 13.65 -3.45
CA GLY A 398 1.05 13.14 -2.15
C GLY A 398 2.02 12.13 -1.54
N TRP A 399 3.32 12.32 -1.79
CA TRP A 399 4.42 11.46 -1.36
C TRP A 399 4.37 10.02 -1.88
N GLN A 400 3.62 9.78 -2.94
CA GLN A 400 3.60 8.51 -3.67
C GLN A 400 4.47 8.63 -4.91
N TYR A 401 5.15 7.55 -5.28
CA TYR A 401 5.92 7.52 -6.51
C TYR A 401 5.01 7.65 -7.74
N GLN A 402 5.53 8.32 -8.77
CA GLN A 402 4.97 8.39 -10.11
C GLN A 402 6.04 7.94 -11.10
N PRO A 403 5.76 6.99 -12.02
CA PRO A 403 4.45 6.37 -12.28
C PRO A 403 3.98 5.43 -11.16
N GLU A 404 2.68 5.14 -11.11
CA GLU A 404 2.03 4.45 -9.99
C GLU A 404 2.47 3.01 -9.77
N GLN A 405 2.86 2.29 -10.83
CA GLN A 405 3.38 0.92 -10.74
C GLN A 405 4.85 0.94 -10.29
N THR A 406 5.09 1.59 -9.16
CA THR A 406 6.38 1.83 -8.53
C THR A 406 6.28 1.56 -7.03
N THR A 407 7.23 0.80 -6.50
CA THR A 407 7.33 0.54 -5.06
C THR A 407 8.77 0.69 -4.58
N SER A 408 8.93 0.99 -3.31
CA SER A 408 10.25 1.17 -2.69
C SER A 408 10.32 0.47 -1.34
N ALA A 409 11.52 0.15 -0.89
CA ALA A 409 11.73 -0.33 0.46
C ALA A 409 13.12 -0.06 0.99
N ILE A 410 13.21 -0.01 2.32
CA ILE A 410 14.43 -0.30 3.06
C ILE A 410 14.54 -1.80 3.30
N ILE A 411 15.74 -2.35 3.17
CA ILE A 411 16.04 -3.75 3.41
C ILE A 411 17.08 -3.86 4.52
N CYS A 412 16.74 -4.63 5.55
CA CYS A 412 17.58 -4.92 6.71
C CYS A 412 18.11 -6.35 6.61
N HIS A 413 19.41 -6.57 6.83
CA HIS A 413 20.01 -7.92 6.85
C HIS A 413 19.88 -8.63 8.20
N HIS A 414 19.42 -7.93 9.24
CA HIS A 414 19.26 -8.47 10.58
C HIS A 414 18.32 -9.67 10.60
N PRO A 415 18.69 -10.82 11.21
CA PRO A 415 17.91 -12.06 11.12
C PRO A 415 16.53 -11.97 11.76
N GLN A 416 16.38 -11.15 12.80
CA GLN A 416 15.08 -10.91 13.47
C GLN A 416 14.20 -9.88 12.76
N SER A 417 14.67 -9.26 11.67
CA SER A 417 13.87 -8.30 10.90
C SER A 417 12.73 -9.04 10.18
N LYS A 418 11.49 -8.83 10.64
CA LYS A 418 10.25 -9.35 10.05
C LYS A 418 9.17 -8.28 10.05
N TYR A 419 8.10 -8.47 9.29
CA TYR A 419 6.94 -7.57 9.36
C TYR A 419 6.30 -7.57 10.74
N PHE A 420 6.07 -6.36 11.25
CA PHE A 420 5.36 -6.10 12.49
C PHE A 420 4.48 -4.86 12.32
N VAL A 421 3.57 -4.67 13.27
CA VAL A 421 2.70 -3.49 13.35
C VAL A 421 3.24 -2.61 14.47
N ALA A 422 3.73 -1.41 14.13
CA ALA A 422 4.25 -0.46 15.10
C ALA A 422 3.14 0.40 15.72
N ARG A 423 2.11 0.72 14.93
CA ARG A 423 0.93 1.48 15.33
C ARG A 423 -0.36 0.80 14.90
#